data_AF-A0A8H3ENJ9-F1
#
_entry.id   AF-A0A8H3ENJ9-F1
#
_cell.length_a   1.000
_cell.length_b   1.000
_cell.length_c   1.000
_cell.angle_alpha   90.00
_cell.angle_beta   90.00
_cell.angle_gamma   90.00
#
_symmetry.space_group_name_H-M   'P 1'
#
loop_
_entity.id
_entity.type
_entity.pdbx_description
1 polymer ?
#
loop_
_entity_poly.entity_id
_entity_poly.type
_entity_poly.pdbx_seq_one_letter_code
_entity_poly.pdbx_strand_id
1 'polypeptide(L)'
;MARDTLEVVDFLGWTDKRQLHVVGVSMGGMIAQELALLVPDRIASLSLISTAARIVNTVGFVENLRSRINMFLPRAIDIQLANLKVRLFSKPWLEEPDRDGGFPTNGDRFAAQELKKRSDTEGFTRTGFICQAIAAGWHHKSAEQLNALGDAVGRDRIQVMHGTVDNMLINRQYHMVRFWRMN
;
A
#
# COMPACT_ATOMS: atom_id res chain seq x y z
N MET A 1 -9.52 6.16 7.73
CA MET A 1 -8.11 6.02 7.31
C MET A 1 -7.50 7.34 6.85
N ALA A 2 -7.98 8.00 5.78
CA ALA A 2 -7.38 9.28 5.34
C ALA A 2 -7.61 10.42 6.36
N ARG A 3 -8.81 10.50 6.95
CA ARG A 3 -9.09 11.44 8.05
C ARG A 3 -8.25 11.13 9.29
N ASP A 4 -8.12 9.86 9.64
CA ASP A 4 -7.28 9.41 10.75
C ASP A 4 -5.81 9.82 10.52
N THR A 5 -5.33 9.75 9.27
CA THR A 5 -4.00 10.25 8.89
C THR A 5 -3.90 11.77 9.06
N LEU A 6 -4.93 12.51 8.64
CA LEU A 6 -5.00 13.95 8.79
C LEU A 6 -5.01 14.36 10.28
N GLU A 7 -5.75 13.65 11.13
CA GLU A 7 -5.76 13.88 12.58
C GLU A 7 -4.37 13.73 13.20
N VAL A 8 -3.60 12.71 12.79
CA VAL A 8 -2.21 12.54 13.24
C VAL A 8 -1.32 13.68 12.73
N VAL A 9 -1.46 14.06 11.46
CA VAL A 9 -0.71 15.17 10.86
C VAL A 9 -0.99 16.49 11.58
N ASP A 10 -2.27 16.77 11.89
CA ASP A 10 -2.69 17.95 12.63
C ASP A 10 -2.17 17.92 14.07
N PHE A 11 -2.22 16.77 14.73
CA PHE A 11 -1.67 16.58 16.07
C PHE A 11 -0.15 16.86 16.12
N LEU A 12 0.58 16.48 15.08
CA LEU A 12 2.01 16.77 14.93
C LEU A 12 2.31 18.24 14.55
N GLY A 13 1.28 19.06 14.33
CA GLY A 13 1.41 20.46 13.95
C GLY A 13 1.81 20.67 12.48
N TRP A 14 1.73 19.64 11.65
CA TRP A 14 2.11 19.71 10.23
C TRP A 14 0.96 20.30 9.38
N THR A 15 0.66 21.57 9.61
CA THR A 15 -0.50 22.26 9.05
C THR A 15 -0.16 23.27 7.95
N ASP A 16 1.13 23.47 7.66
CA ASP A 16 1.60 24.47 6.71
C ASP A 16 1.33 24.09 5.25
N LYS A 17 1.32 25.11 4.38
CA LYS A 17 1.23 24.91 2.94
C LYS A 17 2.47 24.19 2.42
N ARG A 18 2.26 23.20 1.54
CA ARG A 18 3.31 22.42 0.88
C ARG A 18 4.37 21.87 1.86
N GLN A 19 3.91 21.31 2.98
CA GLN A 19 4.76 20.70 4.00
C GLN A 19 4.83 19.17 3.89
N LEU A 20 3.79 18.53 3.35
CA LEU A 20 3.62 17.08 3.40
C LEU A 20 4.17 16.40 2.14
N HIS A 21 5.17 15.54 2.32
CA HIS A 21 5.58 14.58 1.30
C HIS A 21 4.90 13.24 1.58
N VAL A 22 3.96 12.83 0.72
CA VAL A 22 3.14 11.64 0.95
C VAL A 22 3.55 10.53 -0.01
N VAL A 23 3.93 9.38 0.53
CA VAL A 23 4.26 8.17 -0.24
C VAL A 23 3.24 7.08 0.08
N GLY A 24 2.41 6.74 -0.90
CA GLY A 24 1.37 5.72 -0.77
C GLY A 24 1.71 4.47 -1.58
N VAL A 25 1.87 3.34 -0.90
CA VAL A 25 2.14 2.04 -1.52
C VAL A 25 0.91 1.14 -1.44
N SER A 26 0.50 0.53 -2.56
CA SER A 26 -0.68 -0.37 -2.60
C SER A 26 -1.94 0.32 -2.03
N MET A 27 -2.64 -0.27 -1.06
CA MET A 27 -3.77 0.37 -0.37
C MET A 27 -3.39 1.75 0.24
N GLY A 28 -2.14 1.94 0.65
CA GLY A 28 -1.63 3.23 1.11
C GLY A 28 -1.74 4.32 0.05
N GLY A 29 -1.62 3.98 -1.24
CA GLY A 29 -1.83 4.92 -2.34
C GLY A 29 -3.30 5.31 -2.55
N MET A 30 -4.26 4.46 -2.16
CA MET A 30 -5.68 4.80 -2.15
C MET A 30 -5.99 5.80 -1.04
N ILE A 31 -5.44 5.55 0.16
CA ILE A 31 -5.54 6.45 1.31
C ILE A 31 -4.87 7.80 1.00
N ALA A 32 -3.70 7.77 0.34
CA ALA A 32 -2.98 8.97 -0.04
C ALA A 32 -3.76 9.84 -1.04
N GLN A 33 -4.50 9.23 -1.98
CA GLN A 33 -5.40 9.98 -2.88
C GLN A 33 -6.53 10.67 -2.11
N GLU A 34 -7.17 9.98 -1.16
CA GLU A 34 -8.19 10.59 -0.29
C GLU A 34 -7.61 11.73 0.55
N LEU A 35 -6.43 11.55 1.14
CA LEU A 35 -5.75 12.58 1.92
C LEU A 35 -5.42 13.81 1.06
N ALA A 36 -4.89 13.59 -0.14
CA ALA A 36 -4.54 14.66 -1.07
C ALA A 36 -5.77 15.44 -1.57
N LEU A 37 -6.96 14.81 -1.63
CA LEU A 37 -8.22 15.51 -1.90
C LEU A 37 -8.72 16.32 -0.69
N LEU A 38 -8.44 15.87 0.54
CA LEU A 38 -8.85 16.57 1.76
C LEU A 38 -7.99 17.82 2.02
N VAL A 39 -6.68 17.74 1.78
CA VAL A 39 -5.72 18.82 2.10
C VAL A 39 -4.74 19.11 0.96
N PRO A 40 -5.22 19.39 -0.28
CA PRO A 40 -4.37 19.51 -1.45
C PRO A 40 -3.29 20.58 -1.31
N ASP A 41 -3.58 21.69 -0.62
CA ASP A 41 -2.65 22.81 -0.40
C ASP A 41 -1.46 22.45 0.50
N ARG A 42 -1.59 21.42 1.33
CA ARG A 42 -0.54 20.96 2.24
C ARG A 42 0.42 19.97 1.59
N ILE A 43 0.06 19.38 0.44
CA ILE A 43 0.87 18.37 -0.24
C ILE A 43 2.03 19.02 -0.99
N ALA A 44 3.27 18.79 -0.55
CA ALA A 44 4.49 19.19 -1.23
C ALA A 44 4.79 18.30 -2.45
N SER A 45 4.65 16.98 -2.25
CA SER A 45 4.73 15.95 -3.29
C SER A 45 3.89 14.73 -2.93
N LEU A 46 3.41 14.01 -3.96
CA LEU A 46 2.63 12.78 -3.82
C LEU A 46 3.22 11.67 -4.68
N SER A 47 3.71 10.59 -4.06
CA SER A 47 4.21 9.41 -4.75
C SER A 47 3.23 8.24 -4.58
N LEU A 48 2.70 7.75 -5.70
CA LEU A 48 1.73 6.66 -5.77
C LEU A 48 2.42 5.42 -6.36
N ILE A 49 2.72 4.42 -5.52
CA ILE A 49 3.56 3.28 -5.87
C ILE A 49 2.75 1.97 -5.86
N SER A 50 2.69 1.27 -7.00
CA SER A 50 1.95 0.01 -7.17
C SER A 50 0.54 0.08 -6.57
N THR A 51 -0.16 1.18 -6.86
CA THR A 51 -1.50 1.50 -6.37
C THR A 51 -2.44 1.76 -7.55
N ALA A 52 -3.73 1.76 -7.28
CA ALA A 52 -4.76 2.03 -8.27
C ALA A 52 -5.82 2.99 -7.69
N ALA A 53 -6.32 3.92 -8.52
CA ALA A 53 -7.48 4.75 -8.18
C ALA A 53 -8.79 3.94 -8.18
N ARG A 54 -8.78 2.77 -8.81
CA ARG A 54 -9.84 1.76 -8.78
C ARG A 54 -9.23 0.39 -9.00
N ILE A 55 -9.65 -0.61 -8.21
CA ILE A 55 -9.39 -2.01 -8.55
C ILE A 55 -10.34 -2.42 -9.68
N VAL A 56 -9.83 -2.44 -10.92
CA VAL A 56 -10.55 -3.01 -12.06
C VAL A 56 -10.18 -4.48 -12.17
N ASN A 57 -11.16 -5.36 -11.94
CA ASN A 57 -10.99 -6.79 -12.23
C ASN A 57 -10.80 -6.99 -13.73
N THR A 58 -9.56 -7.25 -14.13
CA THR A 58 -9.17 -7.60 -15.50
C THR A 58 -8.87 -9.09 -15.66
N VAL A 59 -8.95 -9.85 -14.57
CA VAL A 59 -8.84 -11.31 -14.54
C VAL A 59 -10.23 -11.94 -14.62
N GLY A 60 -10.34 -13.05 -15.35
CA GLY A 60 -11.58 -13.84 -15.40
C GLY A 60 -12.05 -14.17 -13.98
N PHE A 61 -13.37 -14.16 -13.77
CA PHE A 61 -14.02 -14.32 -12.47
C PHE A 61 -13.41 -15.45 -11.61
N VAL A 62 -13.08 -16.58 -12.25
CA VAL A 62 -12.50 -17.78 -11.63
C VAL A 62 -11.08 -17.57 -11.11
N GLU A 63 -10.24 -16.84 -11.82
CA GLU A 63 -8.82 -16.66 -11.50
C GLU A 63 -8.61 -15.67 -10.36
N ASN A 64 -9.47 -14.64 -10.32
CA ASN A 64 -9.56 -13.74 -9.19
C ASN A 64 -10.13 -14.45 -7.95
N LEU A 65 -11.16 -15.29 -8.12
CA LEU A 65 -11.71 -16.09 -7.02
C LEU A 65 -10.66 -17.06 -6.47
N ARG A 66 -9.89 -17.72 -7.33
CA ARG A 66 -8.78 -18.60 -6.94
C ARG A 66 -7.65 -17.87 -6.22
N SER A 67 -7.28 -16.68 -6.69
CA SER A 67 -6.25 -15.84 -6.04
C SER A 67 -6.70 -15.36 -4.66
N ARG A 68 -7.99 -15.02 -4.52
CA ARG A 68 -8.61 -14.69 -3.23
C ARG A 68 -8.70 -15.91 -2.31
N ILE A 69 -9.07 -17.09 -2.81
CA ILE A 69 -9.07 -18.33 -2.02
C ILE A 69 -7.66 -18.68 -1.54
N ASN A 70 -6.63 -18.53 -2.39
CA ASN A 70 -5.22 -18.73 -2.00
C ASN A 70 -4.71 -17.73 -0.95
N MET A 71 -5.38 -16.58 -0.79
CA MET A 71 -5.10 -15.61 0.27
C MET A 71 -5.62 -16.09 1.63
N PHE A 72 -6.67 -16.93 1.65
CA PHE A 72 -7.28 -17.49 2.86
C PHE A 72 -6.85 -18.94 3.15
N LEU A 73 -6.26 -19.65 2.18
CA LEU A 73 -5.72 -20.99 2.38
C LEU A 73 -4.53 -20.92 3.36
N PRO A 74 -4.64 -21.53 4.55
CA PRO A 74 -3.59 -21.50 5.55
C PRO A 74 -2.42 -22.34 5.06
N ARG A 75 -1.43 -21.69 4.44
CA ARG A 75 -0.10 -22.28 4.27
C ARG A 75 0.56 -22.42 5.64
N ALA A 76 1.39 -23.44 5.81
CA ALA A 76 2.18 -23.59 7.01
C ALA A 76 2.99 -22.29 7.27
N ILE A 77 3.05 -21.88 8.53
CA ILE A 77 3.53 -20.54 8.92
C ILE A 77 5.00 -20.33 8.53
N ASP A 78 5.80 -21.37 8.59
CA ASP A 78 7.17 -21.46 8.09
C ASP A 78 7.27 -21.11 6.60
N ILE A 79 6.40 -21.69 5.75
CA ILE A 79 6.36 -21.39 4.31
C ILE A 79 5.94 -19.94 4.08
N GLN A 80 5.00 -19.42 4.86
CA GLN A 80 4.59 -18.02 4.75
C GLN A 80 5.73 -17.07 5.14
N LEU A 81 6.42 -17.33 6.24
CA LEU A 81 7.55 -16.53 6.72
C LEU A 81 8.72 -16.58 5.75
N ALA A 82 9.08 -17.75 5.25
CA ALA A 82 10.15 -17.91 4.26
C ALA A 82 9.87 -17.08 3.00
N ASN A 83 8.64 -17.17 2.47
CA ASN A 83 8.22 -16.37 1.32
C ASN A 83 8.18 -14.87 1.62
N LEU A 84 7.82 -14.46 2.84
CA LEU A 84 7.76 -13.04 3.21
C LEU A 84 9.16 -12.44 3.33
N LYS A 85 10.09 -13.16 3.98
CA LYS A 85 11.50 -12.77 4.12
C LYS A 85 12.11 -12.40 2.77
N VAL A 86 12.06 -13.33 1.81
CA VAL A 86 12.71 -13.16 0.49
C VAL A 86 12.00 -12.17 -0.43
N ARG A 87 10.73 -11.83 -0.16
CA ARG A 87 9.99 -10.81 -0.92
C ARG A 87 10.27 -9.39 -0.44
N LEU A 88 10.58 -9.23 0.84
CA LEU A 88 10.79 -7.91 1.46
C LEU A 88 12.27 -7.55 1.55
N PHE A 89 13.16 -8.52 1.71
CA PHE A 89 14.56 -8.30 1.96
C PHE A 89 15.45 -9.13 1.05
N SER A 90 16.65 -8.62 0.79
CA SER A 90 17.66 -9.35 0.02
C SER A 90 18.22 -10.51 0.83
N LYS A 91 18.64 -11.57 0.14
CA LYS A 91 19.28 -12.74 0.77
C LYS A 91 20.50 -12.35 1.64
N PRO A 92 21.44 -11.49 1.19
CA PRO A 92 22.57 -11.10 2.02
C PRO A 92 22.14 -10.45 3.35
N TRP A 93 21.17 -9.54 3.32
CA TRP A 93 20.69 -8.89 4.54
C TRP A 93 20.02 -9.87 5.51
N LEU A 94 19.26 -10.83 4.98
CA LEU A 94 18.58 -11.85 5.78
C LEU A 94 19.55 -12.77 6.53
N GLU A 95 20.73 -13.02 5.93
CA GLU A 95 21.76 -13.90 6.46
C GLU A 95 22.75 -13.16 7.39
N GLU A 96 22.77 -11.83 7.36
CA GLU A 96 23.58 -11.03 8.28
C GLU A 96 23.18 -11.27 9.75
N PRO A 97 24.16 -11.28 10.68
CA PRO A 97 23.88 -11.31 12.11
C PRO A 97 22.96 -10.17 12.53
N ASP A 98 22.07 -10.49 13.46
CA ASP A 98 21.15 -9.53 14.03
C ASP A 98 21.90 -8.44 14.83
N ARG A 99 21.88 -7.21 14.30
CA ARG A 99 22.65 -6.08 14.87
C ARG A 99 22.17 -5.66 16.25
N ASP A 100 20.89 -5.83 16.54
CA ASP A 100 20.28 -5.44 17.81
C ASP A 100 20.35 -6.56 18.86
N GLY A 101 20.82 -7.76 18.46
CA GLY A 101 21.02 -8.92 19.33
C GLY A 101 19.73 -9.61 19.81
N GLY A 102 19.79 -10.93 20.00
CA GLY A 102 18.65 -11.73 20.50
C GLY A 102 18.10 -12.73 19.48
N PHE A 103 18.52 -12.66 18.23
CA PHE A 103 18.28 -13.69 17.21
C PHE A 103 19.57 -14.01 16.44
N PRO A 104 19.69 -15.19 15.81
CA PRO A 104 20.89 -15.54 15.05
C PRO A 104 21.12 -14.64 13.83
N THR A 105 20.05 -14.27 13.12
CA THR A 105 20.11 -13.44 11.91
C THR A 105 19.01 -12.38 11.88
N ASN A 106 19.18 -11.36 11.03
CA ASN A 106 18.13 -10.39 10.74
C ASN A 106 16.84 -11.07 10.25
N GLY A 107 16.98 -12.14 9.45
CA GLY A 107 15.84 -12.94 9.01
C GLY A 107 15.09 -13.60 10.16
N ASP A 108 15.80 -14.09 11.19
CA ASP A 108 15.18 -14.71 12.36
C ASP A 108 14.46 -13.70 13.25
N ARG A 109 15.06 -12.53 13.46
CA ARG A 109 14.38 -11.40 14.10
C ARG A 109 13.09 -11.05 13.38
N PHE A 110 13.13 -10.88 12.06
CA PHE A 110 11.95 -10.55 11.27
C PHE A 110 10.85 -11.63 11.41
N ALA A 111 11.21 -12.91 11.35
CA ALA A 111 10.25 -14.00 11.56
C ALA A 111 9.60 -13.94 12.94
N ALA A 112 10.40 -13.70 13.99
CA ALA A 112 9.89 -13.58 15.35
C ALA A 112 8.95 -12.37 15.50
N GLN A 113 9.28 -11.23 14.90
CA GLN A 113 8.41 -10.04 14.89
C GLN A 113 7.09 -10.31 14.18
N GLU A 114 7.13 -10.97 13.00
CA GLU A 114 5.92 -11.31 12.25
C GLU A 114 5.05 -12.34 13.00
N LEU A 115 5.66 -13.30 13.71
CA LEU A 115 4.94 -14.23 14.60
C LEU A 115 4.28 -13.49 15.76
N LYS A 116 5.02 -12.60 16.43
CA LYS A 116 4.50 -11.78 17.54
C LYS A 116 3.31 -10.94 17.08
N LYS A 117 3.44 -10.27 15.93
CA LYS A 117 2.36 -9.50 15.31
C LYS A 117 1.12 -10.36 15.04
N ARG A 118 1.29 -11.59 14.56
CA ARG A 118 0.18 -12.51 14.28
C ARG A 118 -0.45 -13.12 15.53
N SER A 119 0.29 -13.17 16.64
CA SER A 119 -0.24 -13.59 17.93
C SER A 119 -1.08 -12.50 18.62
N ASP A 120 -0.95 -11.24 18.20
CA ASP A 120 -1.75 -10.13 18.70
C ASP A 120 -3.13 -10.11 18.04
N THR A 121 -4.08 -10.80 18.65
CA THR A 121 -5.47 -10.88 18.16
C THR A 121 -6.31 -9.66 18.49
N GLU A 122 -5.83 -8.77 19.36
CA GLU A 122 -6.53 -7.54 19.77
C GLU A 122 -6.15 -6.38 18.84
N GLY A 123 -4.86 -6.17 18.60
CA GLY A 123 -4.35 -5.15 17.67
C GLY A 123 -4.51 -5.53 16.20
N PHE A 124 -4.43 -6.83 15.85
CA PHE A 124 -4.59 -7.33 14.47
C PHE A 124 -5.80 -8.24 14.33
N THR A 125 -6.99 -7.66 14.53
CA THR A 125 -8.25 -8.41 14.42
C THR A 125 -8.50 -8.90 12.99
N ARG A 126 -9.05 -10.11 12.87
CA ARG A 126 -9.50 -10.68 11.58
C ARG A 126 -10.57 -9.81 10.93
N THR A 127 -11.47 -9.25 11.75
CA THR A 127 -12.52 -8.35 11.30
C THR A 127 -11.93 -7.08 10.68
N GLY A 128 -10.96 -6.45 11.35
CA GLY A 128 -10.28 -5.27 10.84
C GLY A 128 -9.58 -5.53 9.50
N PHE A 129 -8.90 -6.67 9.38
CA PHE A 129 -8.29 -7.11 8.12
C PHE A 129 -9.31 -7.27 6.99
N ILE A 130 -10.44 -7.95 7.26
CA ILE A 130 -11.50 -8.13 6.26
C ILE A 130 -12.09 -6.78 5.85
N CYS A 131 -12.37 -5.89 6.80
CA CYS A 131 -12.88 -4.55 6.51
C CYS A 131 -11.91 -3.73 5.63
N GLN A 132 -10.60 -3.82 5.88
CA GLN A 132 -9.59 -3.17 5.03
C GLN A 132 -9.56 -3.75 3.61
N ALA A 133 -9.61 -5.08 3.48
CA ALA A 133 -9.66 -5.73 2.17
C ALA A 133 -10.91 -5.33 1.38
N ILE A 134 -12.05 -5.23 2.07
CA ILE A 134 -13.31 -4.75 1.51
C ILE A 134 -13.19 -3.29 1.08
N ALA A 135 -12.65 -2.41 1.93
CA ALA A 135 -12.47 -0.99 1.63
C ALA A 135 -11.55 -0.78 0.41
N ALA A 136 -10.44 -1.53 0.32
CA ALA A 136 -9.56 -1.51 -0.85
C ALA A 136 -10.28 -2.02 -2.12
N GLY A 137 -11.10 -3.07 -1.98
CA GLY A 137 -11.91 -3.63 -3.07
C GLY A 137 -12.97 -2.67 -3.61
N TRP A 138 -13.58 -1.87 -2.75
CA TRP A 138 -14.60 -0.88 -3.12
C TRP A 138 -14.03 0.52 -3.40
N HIS A 139 -12.74 0.75 -3.15
CA HIS A 139 -12.13 2.04 -3.42
C HIS A 139 -12.23 2.39 -4.91
N HIS A 140 -12.74 3.59 -5.17
CA HIS A 140 -13.03 4.08 -6.49
C HIS A 140 -12.89 5.61 -6.54
N LYS A 141 -12.09 6.10 -7.48
CA LYS A 141 -12.09 7.50 -7.93
C LYS A 141 -12.52 7.61 -9.39
N SER A 142 -13.42 8.56 -9.64
CA SER A 142 -13.80 8.92 -11.01
C SER A 142 -12.68 9.70 -11.70
N ALA A 143 -12.74 9.79 -13.03
CA ALA A 143 -11.80 10.61 -13.80
C ALA A 143 -11.89 12.09 -13.40
N GLU A 144 -13.09 12.63 -13.10
CA GLU A 144 -13.21 14.01 -12.61
C GLU A 144 -12.50 14.19 -11.28
N GLN A 145 -12.63 13.24 -10.35
CA GLN A 145 -11.96 13.31 -9.05
C GLN A 145 -10.44 13.25 -9.17
N LEU A 146 -9.91 12.43 -10.08
CA LEU A 146 -8.46 12.37 -10.33
C LEU A 146 -7.94 13.63 -11.00
N ASN A 147 -8.69 14.22 -11.94
CA ASN A 147 -8.34 15.50 -12.51
C ASN A 147 -8.34 16.61 -11.46
N ALA A 148 -9.38 16.68 -10.63
CA ALA A 148 -9.45 17.64 -9.52
C ALA A 148 -8.28 17.48 -8.54
N LEU A 149 -7.88 16.24 -8.21
CA LEU A 149 -6.68 15.99 -7.40
C LEU A 149 -5.43 16.53 -8.09
N GLY A 150 -5.26 16.25 -9.38
CA GLY A 150 -4.11 16.69 -10.15
C GLY A 150 -3.98 18.19 -10.25
N ASP A 151 -5.10 18.88 -10.44
CA ASP A 151 -5.13 20.33 -10.58
C ASP A 151 -4.93 21.02 -9.22
N ALA A 152 -5.51 20.49 -8.14
CA ALA A 152 -5.38 21.06 -6.80
C ALA A 152 -3.99 20.83 -6.15
N VAL A 153 -3.40 19.65 -6.35
CA VAL A 153 -2.06 19.34 -5.84
C VAL A 153 -0.97 19.94 -6.74
N GLY A 154 -1.19 19.98 -8.05
CA GLY A 154 -0.17 20.28 -9.05
C GLY A 154 0.36 18.99 -9.68
N ARG A 155 0.14 18.82 -10.99
CA ARG A 155 0.45 17.57 -11.72
C ARG A 155 1.96 17.27 -11.73
N ASP A 156 2.79 18.29 -11.72
CA ASP A 156 4.25 18.22 -11.61
C ASP A 156 4.76 17.69 -10.26
N ARG A 157 3.88 17.68 -9.25
CA ARG A 157 4.18 17.21 -7.87
C ARG A 157 3.72 15.79 -7.61
N ILE A 158 3.09 15.16 -8.59
CA ILE A 158 2.53 13.81 -8.48
C ILE A 158 3.36 12.85 -9.31
N GLN A 159 3.88 11.83 -8.64
CA GLN A 159 4.63 10.76 -9.27
C GLN A 159 3.87 9.46 -9.13
N VAL A 160 3.67 8.77 -10.26
CA VAL A 160 3.12 7.41 -10.27
C VAL A 160 4.23 6.45 -10.63
N MET A 161 4.47 5.47 -9.77
CA MET A 161 5.45 4.41 -9.97
C MET A 161 4.76 3.04 -9.94
N HIS A 162 5.19 2.14 -10.80
CA HIS A 162 4.77 0.74 -10.77
C HIS A 162 5.92 -0.15 -11.23
N GLY A 163 5.88 -1.44 -10.85
CA GLY A 163 6.83 -2.41 -11.36
C GLY A 163 6.66 -2.65 -12.87
N THR A 164 7.75 -2.97 -13.56
CA THR A 164 7.76 -3.40 -14.97
C THR A 164 6.98 -4.71 -15.17
N VAL A 165 6.94 -5.54 -14.12
CA VAL A 165 6.11 -6.73 -13.99
C VAL A 165 5.44 -6.65 -12.63
N ASP A 166 4.14 -6.35 -12.60
CA ASP A 166 3.35 -6.34 -11.37
C ASP A 166 2.54 -7.64 -11.28
N ASN A 167 3.01 -8.58 -10.45
CA ASN A 167 2.34 -9.86 -10.22
C ASN A 167 1.13 -9.76 -9.27
N MET A 168 0.90 -8.59 -8.66
CA MET A 168 -0.25 -8.31 -7.80
C MET A 168 -1.39 -7.63 -8.59
N LEU A 169 -1.06 -6.92 -9.67
CA LEU A 169 -1.99 -6.23 -10.56
C LEU A 169 -1.78 -6.70 -12.00
N ILE A 170 -2.55 -7.70 -12.45
CA ILE A 170 -2.41 -8.27 -13.81
C ILE A 170 -2.83 -7.24 -14.88
N ASN A 171 -1.81 -6.63 -15.48
CA ASN A 171 -1.65 -6.22 -16.89
C ASN A 171 -2.91 -5.86 -17.73
N ARG A 172 -3.52 -4.70 -17.44
CA ARG A 172 -4.12 -3.74 -18.42
C ARG A 172 -4.44 -2.35 -17.82
N GLN A 173 -3.87 -2.03 -16.65
CA GLN A 173 -4.12 -0.76 -15.95
C GLN A 173 -3.35 0.45 -16.51
N TYR A 174 -2.61 0.27 -17.62
CA TYR A 174 -1.87 1.32 -18.32
C TYR A 174 -2.69 2.56 -18.69
N HIS A 175 -4.02 2.44 -18.73
CA HIS A 175 -4.90 3.58 -19.02
C HIS A 175 -4.95 4.60 -17.89
N MET A 176 -4.83 4.22 -16.61
CA MET A 176 -4.86 5.22 -15.53
C MET A 176 -3.57 6.05 -15.48
N VAL A 177 -2.40 5.43 -15.68
CA VAL A 177 -1.12 6.18 -15.75
C VAL A 177 -1.09 7.10 -16.98
N ARG A 178 -1.74 6.71 -18.09
CA ARG A 178 -1.95 7.59 -19.24
C ARG A 178 -2.87 8.78 -18.95
N PHE A 179 -3.94 8.63 -18.17
CA PHE A 179 -4.81 9.75 -17.78
C PHE A 179 -4.05 10.87 -17.04
N TRP A 180 -3.00 10.53 -16.29
CA TRP A 180 -2.15 11.51 -15.59
C TRP A 180 -1.12 12.21 -16.49
N ARG A 181 -0.81 11.64 -17.66
CA ARG A 181 0.16 12.18 -18.64
C ARG A 181 -0.46 12.76 -19.92
N MET A 182 -1.78 12.69 -20.12
CA MET A 182 -2.42 13.29 -21.28
C MET A 182 -2.70 14.78 -21.03
N ASN A 183 -1.68 15.58 -21.34
CA ASN A 183 -1.82 16.71 -22.25
C ASN A 183 -0.94 16.40 -23.47
#